data_AF-A0A932KWS3-F1
#
_entry.id   AF-A0A932KWS3-F1
#
_cell.length_a   1.000
_cell.length_b   1.000
_cell.length_c   1.000
_cell.angle_alpha   90.00
_cell.angle_beta   90.00
_cell.angle_gamma   90.00
#
_symmetry.space_group_name_H-M   'P 1'
#
loop_
_entity.id
_entity.type
_entity.pdbx_description
1 polymer ?
#
loop_
_entity_poly.entity_id
_entity_poly.type
_entity_poly.pdbx_seq_one_letter_code
_entity_poly.pdbx_strand_id
1 'polypeptide(L)'
;MRKILLASTALAGIALFSSPALAGMEVTVGGYNDFRAGFFDNRLTPGTKRHEDFQDEFQLEIEAKAKASNGMEYGVVASLWNGPNYATSPGVGAADQTFVRQENGIQVHQAYGYVNGAWGQIRLGDEHGASDFGITPPQTYDFGAQVNGAYTEFVDAATVFSLRPAYVDDVENNTKVSYFTPKFGVQGHKFQLGASYMPNWYDQGDNVILSQPTGVAQDPNGTDNYKNVFEIGGGYEGTWFDKFSTKAGFVVTTGQGLKTATFTNSGAIRDFTTWNVGGQVGYAGFTVGGNYVDGGHYNAGAGQNRDQQVCSVGG
;
A
#
# COMPACT_ATOMS: atom_id res chain seq x y z
N MET A 1 32.72 -20.93 -23.15
CA MET A 1 32.53 -21.37 -21.75
C MET A 1 31.60 -20.39 -21.06
N ARG A 2 30.31 -20.72 -20.96
CA ARG A 2 29.28 -19.85 -20.38
C ARG A 2 29.26 -20.07 -18.86
N LYS A 3 29.42 -18.99 -18.10
CA LYS A 3 29.38 -19.00 -16.64
C LYS A 3 27.91 -18.97 -16.20
N ILE A 4 27.50 -20.01 -15.50
CA ILE A 4 26.23 -20.08 -14.77
C ILE A 4 26.47 -19.31 -13.48
N LEU A 5 25.76 -18.20 -13.28
CA LEU A 5 25.71 -17.49 -12.00
C LEU A 5 24.45 -17.95 -11.27
N LEU A 6 24.66 -18.47 -10.06
CA LEU A 6 23.67 -18.95 -9.11
C LEU A 6 22.60 -17.87 -8.84
N ALA A 7 21.34 -18.18 -9.18
CA ALA A 7 20.17 -17.53 -8.60
C ALA A 7 19.63 -18.46 -7.52
N SER A 8 19.79 -18.05 -6.27
CA SER A 8 19.28 -18.72 -5.08
C SER A 8 17.76 -18.59 -5.04
N THR A 9 17.08 -19.73 -5.19
CA THR A 9 15.80 -20.10 -4.57
C THR A 9 14.62 -19.13 -4.72
N ALA A 10 14.03 -19.07 -5.91
CA ALA A 10 12.58 -18.94 -6.05
C ALA A 10 12.04 -20.27 -6.55
N LEU A 11 11.23 -20.95 -5.74
CA LEU A 11 10.59 -22.22 -6.09
C LEU A 11 9.71 -22.01 -7.34
N ALA A 12 10.19 -22.49 -8.47
CA ALA A 12 9.44 -22.58 -9.71
C ALA A 12 8.40 -23.70 -9.61
N GLY A 13 7.14 -23.34 -9.40
CA GLY A 13 5.98 -24.24 -9.51
C GLY A 13 5.21 -23.96 -10.80
N ILE A 14 5.81 -24.21 -11.97
CA ILE A 14 5.11 -24.14 -13.26
C ILE A 14 4.53 -25.52 -13.58
N ALA A 15 3.20 -25.67 -13.47
CA ALA A 15 2.48 -26.79 -14.06
C ALA A 15 1.90 -26.37 -15.43
N LEU A 16 2.62 -26.69 -16.51
CA LEU A 16 2.13 -26.53 -17.89
C LEU A 16 1.14 -27.66 -18.21
N PHE A 17 -0.16 -27.38 -18.14
CA PHE A 17 -1.16 -28.15 -18.87
C PHE A 17 -1.50 -27.42 -20.17
N SER A 18 -0.94 -27.90 -21.28
CA SER A 18 -1.31 -27.45 -22.62
C SER A 18 -2.66 -28.06 -23.01
N SER A 19 -3.74 -27.28 -22.92
CA SER A 19 -5.05 -27.59 -23.51
C SER A 19 -5.28 -26.74 -24.78
N PRO A 20 -6.03 -27.25 -25.77
CA PRO A 20 -6.12 -26.68 -27.11
C PRO A 20 -6.83 -25.31 -27.16
N ALA A 21 -6.44 -24.51 -28.15
CA ALA A 21 -6.88 -23.14 -28.39
C ALA A 21 -8.40 -23.02 -28.68
N LEU A 22 -9.17 -22.83 -27.62
CA LEU A 22 -10.29 -21.89 -27.55
C LEU A 22 -9.79 -20.69 -26.75
N ALA A 23 -10.36 -19.49 -26.90
CA ALA A 23 -10.04 -18.33 -26.06
C ALA A 23 -10.47 -18.62 -24.60
N GLY A 24 -9.70 -19.47 -23.93
CA GLY A 24 -9.95 -19.96 -22.60
C GLY A 24 -9.54 -18.91 -21.59
N MET A 25 -10.32 -18.82 -20.52
CA MET A 25 -9.92 -18.08 -19.35
C MET A 25 -8.70 -18.76 -18.73
N GLU A 26 -7.63 -17.99 -18.53
CA GLU A 26 -6.47 -18.39 -17.76
C GLU A 26 -6.75 -18.08 -16.30
N VAL A 27 -6.50 -19.05 -15.41
CA VAL A 27 -6.58 -18.84 -13.97
C VAL A 27 -5.19 -19.09 -13.40
N THR A 28 -4.64 -18.08 -12.74
CA THR A 28 -3.38 -18.15 -12.01
C THR A 28 -3.68 -18.11 -10.51
N VAL A 29 -3.02 -18.99 -9.76
CA VAL A 29 -3.04 -18.98 -8.30
C VAL A 29 -1.61 -18.75 -7.83
N GLY A 30 -1.41 -17.71 -7.05
CA GLY A 30 -0.12 -17.28 -6.52
C GLY A 30 -0.23 -16.86 -5.06
N GLY A 31 0.81 -16.22 -4.54
CA GLY A 31 0.87 -15.81 -3.15
C GLY A 31 2.25 -16.00 -2.53
N TYR A 32 2.33 -15.75 -1.22
CA TYR A 32 3.53 -15.97 -0.43
C TYR A 32 3.19 -16.47 0.97
N ASN A 33 4.18 -17.05 1.62
CA ASN A 33 4.22 -17.29 3.05
C ASN A 33 5.56 -16.74 3.56
N ASP A 34 5.48 -15.91 4.58
CA ASP A 34 6.60 -15.22 5.19
C ASP A 34 6.61 -15.47 6.70
N PHE A 35 7.54 -16.36 7.08
CA PHE A 35 7.78 -16.71 8.47
C PHE A 35 8.94 -15.89 9.04
N ARG A 36 8.67 -15.18 10.12
CA ARG A 36 9.60 -14.26 10.77
C ARG A 36 9.88 -14.70 12.20
N ALA A 37 11.15 -14.58 12.58
CA ALA A 37 11.60 -14.66 13.96
C ALA A 37 12.08 -13.28 14.41
N GLY A 38 11.33 -12.66 15.31
CA GLY A 38 11.63 -11.34 15.84
C GLY A 38 12.38 -11.45 17.17
N PHE A 39 13.42 -10.63 17.32
CA PHE A 39 14.02 -10.31 18.62
C PHE A 39 13.97 -8.79 18.80
N PHE A 40 13.33 -8.33 19.87
CA PHE A 40 13.02 -6.91 20.06
C PHE A 40 13.13 -6.49 21.53
N ASP A 41 13.42 -5.20 21.73
CA ASP A 41 13.41 -4.57 23.06
C ASP A 41 12.53 -3.33 22.98
N ASN A 42 11.45 -3.33 23.75
CA ASN A 42 10.56 -2.18 23.87
C ASN A 42 10.62 -1.64 25.30
N ARG A 43 11.20 -0.45 25.45
CA ARG A 43 11.29 0.26 26.74
C ARG A 43 10.19 1.29 26.95
N LEU A 44 9.29 1.43 25.97
CA LEU A 44 8.28 2.47 25.93
C LEU A 44 6.98 2.05 26.63
N THR A 45 6.72 0.75 26.75
CA THR A 45 5.54 0.21 27.42
C THR A 45 5.93 -0.41 28.78
N PRO A 46 5.55 0.21 29.92
CA PRO A 46 5.86 -0.33 31.24
C PRO A 46 5.26 -1.73 31.42
N GLY A 47 6.09 -2.72 31.76
CA GLY A 47 5.64 -4.09 32.05
C GLY A 47 5.66 -5.06 30.87
N THR A 48 6.03 -4.62 29.66
CA THR A 48 6.33 -5.53 28.54
C THR A 48 7.62 -6.30 28.84
N LYS A 49 7.52 -7.63 28.89
CA LYS A 49 8.64 -8.54 29.25
C LYS A 49 9.03 -9.53 28.15
N ARG A 50 8.35 -9.50 27.00
CA ARG A 50 8.64 -10.39 25.87
C ARG A 50 9.62 -9.69 24.94
N HIS A 51 10.67 -10.40 24.54
CA HIS A 51 11.76 -9.88 23.71
C HIS A 51 11.93 -10.67 22.42
N GLU A 52 11.04 -11.63 22.18
CA GLU A 52 11.12 -12.58 21.10
C GLU A 52 9.72 -13.09 20.76
N ASP A 53 9.43 -13.26 19.47
CA ASP A 53 8.23 -13.96 19.00
C ASP A 53 8.42 -14.46 17.57
N PHE A 54 7.55 -15.38 17.15
CA PHE A 54 7.42 -15.76 15.75
C PHE A 54 6.17 -15.13 15.16
N GLN A 55 6.29 -14.65 13.92
CA GLN A 55 5.15 -14.16 13.12
C GLN A 55 5.11 -14.93 11.81
N ASP A 56 3.92 -15.23 11.35
CA ASP A 56 3.69 -15.84 10.04
C ASP A 56 2.65 -15.02 9.28
N GLU A 57 3.06 -14.50 8.13
CA GLU A 57 2.22 -13.76 7.21
C GLU A 57 2.07 -14.54 5.91
N PHE A 58 0.86 -14.60 5.40
CA PHE A 58 0.48 -15.40 4.25
C PHE A 58 -0.52 -14.61 3.41
N GLN A 59 -0.29 -14.63 2.10
CA GLN A 59 -1.24 -14.16 1.12
C GLN A 59 -1.48 -15.24 0.06
N LEU A 60 -2.74 -15.48 -0.29
CA LEU A 60 -3.15 -16.21 -1.47
C LEU A 60 -3.71 -15.22 -2.48
N GLU A 61 -3.30 -15.29 -3.74
CA GLU A 61 -3.86 -14.48 -4.81
C GLU A 61 -4.41 -15.39 -5.91
N ILE A 62 -5.58 -15.04 -6.44
CA ILE A 62 -6.22 -15.71 -7.55
C ILE A 62 -6.51 -14.67 -8.61
N GLU A 63 -5.94 -14.84 -9.80
CA GLU A 63 -6.26 -14.05 -10.98
C GLU A 63 -6.96 -14.94 -12.01
N ALA A 64 -8.08 -14.45 -12.56
CA ALA A 64 -8.72 -15.06 -13.71
C ALA A 64 -8.81 -14.02 -14.85
N LYS A 65 -8.22 -14.31 -16.00
CA LYS A 65 -8.15 -13.39 -17.14
C LYS A 65 -8.43 -14.05 -18.48
N ALA A 66 -8.88 -13.25 -19.44
CA ALA A 66 -9.12 -13.68 -20.80
C ALA A 66 -8.89 -12.54 -21.79
N LYS A 67 -8.76 -12.89 -23.07
CA LYS A 67 -8.59 -11.94 -24.16
C LYS A 67 -9.79 -11.97 -25.10
N ALA A 68 -10.43 -10.82 -25.26
CA ALA A 68 -11.53 -10.63 -26.20
C ALA A 68 -11.03 -10.66 -27.66
N SER A 69 -11.96 -10.90 -28.60
CA SER A 69 -11.65 -10.98 -30.04
C SER A 69 -11.09 -9.68 -30.63
N ASN A 70 -11.40 -8.53 -30.02
CA ASN A 70 -10.85 -7.23 -30.40
C ASN A 70 -9.45 -6.95 -29.80
N GLY A 71 -8.85 -7.93 -29.13
CA GLY A 71 -7.51 -7.85 -28.56
C GLY A 71 -7.42 -7.21 -27.18
N MET A 72 -8.56 -6.79 -26.58
CA MET A 72 -8.59 -6.32 -25.20
C MET A 72 -8.47 -7.50 -24.23
N GLU A 73 -7.73 -7.30 -23.15
CA GLU A 73 -7.64 -8.24 -22.04
C GLU A 73 -8.58 -7.77 -20.92
N TYR A 74 -9.22 -8.71 -20.24
CA TYR A 74 -10.04 -8.44 -19.08
C TYR A 74 -9.82 -9.53 -18.05
N GLY A 75 -9.94 -9.17 -16.78
CA GLY A 75 -9.73 -10.11 -15.70
C GLY A 75 -10.29 -9.65 -14.37
N VAL A 76 -10.24 -10.55 -13.41
CA VAL A 76 -10.57 -10.32 -12.00
C VAL A 76 -9.44 -10.87 -11.15
N VAL A 77 -9.17 -10.18 -10.04
CA VAL A 77 -8.17 -10.57 -9.05
C VAL A 77 -8.85 -10.56 -7.69
N ALA A 78 -8.57 -11.57 -6.88
CA ALA A 78 -8.94 -11.62 -5.48
C ALA A 78 -7.77 -12.15 -4.66
N SER A 79 -7.50 -11.54 -3.51
CA SER A 79 -6.47 -11.99 -2.58
C SER A 79 -7.02 -12.22 -1.17
N LEU A 80 -6.50 -13.23 -0.50
CA LEU A 80 -6.75 -13.54 0.89
C LEU A 80 -5.46 -13.31 1.69
N TRP A 81 -5.54 -12.68 2.84
CA TRP A 81 -4.38 -12.30 3.65
C TRP A 81 -4.67 -12.49 5.15
N ASN A 82 -3.67 -12.89 5.92
CA ASN A 82 -3.76 -13.03 7.38
C ASN A 82 -2.91 -11.98 8.14
N GLY A 83 -2.58 -10.87 7.47
CA GLY A 83 -1.74 -9.82 8.02
C GLY A 83 -2.31 -9.16 9.28
N PRO A 84 -1.50 -8.29 9.92
CA PRO A 84 -1.85 -7.69 11.20
C PRO A 84 -3.08 -6.79 11.07
N ASN A 85 -4.20 -7.25 11.63
CA ASN A 85 -5.37 -6.40 11.88
C ASN A 85 -5.28 -5.80 13.28
N TYR A 86 -5.11 -4.48 13.34
CA TYR A 86 -5.13 -3.72 14.58
C TYR A 86 -6.57 -3.30 14.87
N ALA A 87 -7.23 -3.97 15.81
CA ALA A 87 -8.51 -3.52 16.34
C ALA A 87 -8.30 -2.79 17.68
N THR A 88 -9.00 -1.67 17.88
CA THR A 88 -9.18 -1.12 19.22
C THR A 88 -10.00 -2.10 20.05
N SER A 89 -9.49 -2.55 21.20
CA SER A 89 -10.24 -3.42 22.11
C SER A 89 -11.59 -2.74 22.48
N PRO A 90 -12.74 -3.38 22.23
CA PRO A 90 -14.03 -2.82 22.63
C PRO A 90 -14.08 -2.66 24.16
N GLY A 91 -14.23 -1.44 24.67
CA GLY A 91 -14.54 -1.18 26.08
C GLY A 91 -13.42 -0.58 26.94
N VAL A 92 -12.25 -0.27 26.38
CA VAL A 92 -11.21 0.50 27.10
C VAL A 92 -11.30 1.97 26.70
N GLY A 93 -11.48 2.86 27.68
CA GLY A 93 -11.57 4.31 27.42
C GLY A 93 -10.31 4.84 26.73
N ALA A 94 -10.41 5.98 26.05
CA ALA A 94 -9.35 6.57 25.21
C ALA A 94 -7.97 6.78 25.87
N ALA A 95 -7.86 6.63 27.20
CA ALA A 95 -6.60 6.72 27.95
C ALA A 95 -5.88 5.37 28.15
N ASP A 96 -6.52 4.25 27.78
CA ASP A 96 -6.04 2.88 28.02
C ASP A 96 -6.26 2.00 26.77
N GLN A 97 -6.04 2.58 25.58
CA GLN A 97 -6.06 1.82 24.34
C GLN A 97 -4.85 0.88 24.29
N THR A 98 -5.01 -0.31 24.84
CA THR A 98 -4.11 -1.42 24.54
C THR A 98 -4.47 -1.93 23.15
N PHE A 99 -3.63 -1.66 22.15
CA PHE A 99 -3.75 -2.31 20.84
C PHE A 99 -3.46 -3.79 21.03
N VAL A 100 -4.52 -4.59 21.20
CA VAL A 100 -4.42 -6.05 21.21
C VAL A 100 -4.51 -6.47 19.75
N ARG A 101 -3.48 -7.15 19.24
CA ARG A 101 -3.57 -7.80 17.92
C ARG A 101 -4.81 -8.69 17.93
N GLN A 102 -5.77 -8.39 17.07
CA GLN A 102 -6.90 -9.28 16.88
C GLN A 102 -6.38 -10.58 16.27
N GLU A 103 -7.00 -11.70 16.60
CA GLU A 103 -6.64 -13.01 16.06
C GLU A 103 -6.45 -12.91 14.54
N ASN A 104 -5.33 -13.42 14.01
CA ASN A 104 -4.98 -13.42 12.57
C ASN A 104 -6.00 -14.25 11.77
N GLY A 105 -7.19 -13.70 11.55
CA GLY A 105 -8.19 -14.25 10.65
C GLY A 105 -7.75 -14.06 9.20
N ILE A 106 -8.07 -15.02 8.33
CA ILE A 106 -7.91 -14.85 6.89
C ILE A 106 -9.03 -13.92 6.40
N GLN A 107 -8.67 -12.81 5.77
CA GLN A 107 -9.58 -11.81 5.24
C GLN A 107 -9.35 -11.61 3.74
N VAL A 108 -10.35 -11.08 3.03
CA VAL A 108 -10.15 -10.59 1.67
C VAL A 108 -9.30 -9.31 1.78
N HIS A 109 -8.20 -9.26 1.04
CA HIS A 109 -7.30 -8.12 1.05
C HIS A 109 -7.54 -7.21 -0.16
N GLN A 110 -7.58 -7.78 -1.36
CA GLN A 110 -7.90 -7.09 -2.61
C GLN A 110 -8.96 -7.87 -3.38
N ALA A 111 -9.84 -7.13 -4.07
CA ALA A 111 -10.86 -7.69 -4.94
C ALA A 111 -11.22 -6.66 -6.02
N TYR A 112 -10.77 -6.89 -7.25
CA TYR A 112 -11.00 -5.95 -8.34
C TYR A 112 -11.11 -6.62 -9.71
N GLY A 113 -11.81 -5.95 -10.62
CA GLY A 113 -11.83 -6.26 -12.04
C GLY A 113 -11.01 -5.26 -12.83
N TYR A 114 -10.49 -5.68 -13.98
CA TYR A 114 -9.76 -4.80 -14.89
C TYR A 114 -10.07 -5.05 -16.36
N VAL A 115 -9.86 -4.01 -17.17
CA VAL A 115 -9.81 -4.09 -18.63
C VAL A 115 -8.55 -3.38 -19.11
N ASN A 116 -7.80 -4.06 -19.96
CA ASN A 116 -6.51 -3.62 -20.48
C ASN A 116 -6.51 -3.62 -22.01
N GLY A 117 -5.91 -2.59 -22.59
CA GLY A 117 -5.80 -2.42 -24.04
C GLY A 117 -4.62 -1.53 -24.43
N ALA A 118 -4.52 -1.20 -25.72
CA ALA A 118 -3.45 -0.34 -26.22
C ALA A 118 -3.48 1.09 -25.63
N TRP A 119 -4.62 1.49 -25.06
CA TRP A 119 -4.84 2.77 -24.40
C TRP A 119 -4.52 2.74 -22.90
N GLY A 120 -4.14 1.60 -22.34
CA GLY A 120 -3.81 1.44 -20.92
C GLY A 120 -4.79 0.51 -20.23
N GLN A 121 -4.94 0.69 -18.92
CA GLN A 121 -5.73 -0.20 -18.07
C GLN A 121 -6.66 0.60 -17.15
N ILE A 122 -7.91 0.15 -17.07
CA ILE A 122 -8.85 0.57 -16.03
C ILE A 122 -8.99 -0.57 -15.02
N ARG A 123 -8.95 -0.23 -13.72
CA ARG A 123 -9.25 -1.14 -12.60
C ARG A 123 -10.44 -0.61 -11.80
N LEU A 124 -11.27 -1.52 -11.29
CA LEU A 124 -12.48 -1.23 -10.53
C LEU A 124 -12.58 -2.21 -9.36
N GLY A 125 -12.60 -1.70 -8.13
CA GLY A 125 -12.70 -2.52 -6.91
C GLY A 125 -11.70 -2.10 -5.84
N ASP A 126 -11.41 -3.01 -4.92
CA ASP A 126 -10.47 -2.82 -3.82
C ASP A 126 -9.07 -3.23 -4.26
N GLU A 127 -8.24 -2.23 -4.53
CA GLU A 127 -6.88 -2.39 -5.04
C GLU A 127 -6.09 -1.09 -4.86
N HIS A 128 -4.76 -1.14 -4.93
CA HIS A 128 -3.91 0.04 -4.95
C HIS A 128 -4.19 0.95 -6.15
N GLY A 129 -3.94 2.24 -5.94
CA GLY A 129 -4.22 3.30 -6.91
C GLY A 129 -2.97 3.86 -7.58
N ALA A 130 -3.05 5.11 -8.02
CA ALA A 130 -1.92 5.83 -8.61
C ALA A 130 -0.85 6.19 -7.57
N SER A 131 -1.18 6.06 -6.29
CA SER A 131 -0.25 6.14 -5.19
C SER A 131 0.90 5.12 -5.21
N ASP A 132 0.75 4.00 -5.92
CA ASP A 132 1.82 3.01 -6.14
C ASP A 132 3.02 3.54 -6.91
N PHE A 133 2.90 4.70 -7.55
CA PHE A 133 4.06 5.37 -8.16
C PHE A 133 5.01 6.00 -7.13
N GLY A 134 4.64 5.99 -5.84
CA GLY A 134 5.48 6.46 -4.75
C GLY A 134 6.76 5.63 -4.67
N ILE A 135 7.91 6.30 -4.72
CA ILE A 135 9.20 5.64 -4.58
C ILE A 135 9.72 5.91 -3.18
N THR A 136 10.02 4.83 -2.46
CA THR A 136 10.73 4.84 -1.19
C THR A 136 12.20 4.46 -1.41
N PRO A 137 13.11 4.68 -0.44
CA PRO A 137 14.46 4.14 -0.53
C PRO A 137 14.45 2.60 -0.63
N PRO A 138 15.53 1.97 -1.12
CA PRO A 138 15.68 0.52 -1.04
C PRO A 138 15.54 0.06 0.41
N GLN A 139 14.69 -0.94 0.59
CA GLN A 139 14.34 -1.45 1.91
C GLN A 139 14.23 -2.97 1.86
N THR A 140 14.68 -3.63 2.92
CA THR A 140 14.29 -5.02 3.20
C THR A 140 12.85 -4.96 3.72
N TYR A 141 11.92 -5.56 2.98
CA TYR A 141 10.47 -5.50 3.19
C TYR A 141 10.06 -5.52 4.68
N ASP A 142 10.71 -6.35 5.52
CA ASP A 142 10.33 -6.49 6.94
C ASP A 142 11.40 -6.20 7.99
N PHE A 143 12.69 -6.20 7.66
CA PHE A 143 13.76 -6.05 8.66
C PHE A 143 14.07 -4.59 8.98
N GLY A 144 13.09 -3.88 9.55
CA GLY A 144 13.30 -2.56 10.14
C GLY A 144 13.28 -1.41 9.15
N ALA A 145 12.62 -1.56 8.00
CA ALA A 145 12.28 -0.43 7.17
C ALA A 145 11.24 0.43 7.90
N GLN A 146 11.73 1.44 8.64
CA GLN A 146 10.91 2.41 9.37
C GLN A 146 9.88 3.09 8.45
N VAL A 147 10.18 3.14 7.15
CA VAL A 147 9.38 3.78 6.10
C VAL A 147 8.21 2.91 5.62
N ASN A 148 8.10 1.64 5.99
CA ASN A 148 6.90 0.82 5.69
C ASN A 148 6.15 0.41 6.95
N GLY A 149 6.51 0.95 8.11
CA GLY A 149 5.83 0.67 9.36
C GLY A 149 6.04 -0.73 9.95
N ALA A 150 6.64 -1.70 9.23
CA ALA A 150 6.80 -3.10 9.67
C ALA A 150 7.41 -3.25 11.09
N TYR A 151 8.22 -2.30 11.56
CA TYR A 151 8.73 -2.33 12.93
C TYR A 151 7.62 -2.25 14.00
N THR A 152 6.46 -1.62 13.72
CA THR A 152 5.31 -1.54 14.63
C THR A 152 4.70 -2.90 14.94
N GLU A 153 5.06 -3.94 14.19
CA GLU A 153 4.66 -5.30 14.48
C GLU A 153 5.31 -5.84 15.76
N PHE A 154 6.52 -5.39 16.07
CA PHE A 154 7.31 -5.91 17.18
C PHE A 154 7.42 -4.94 18.37
N VAL A 155 6.82 -3.75 18.27
CA VAL A 155 6.79 -2.74 19.34
C VAL A 155 5.37 -2.18 19.49
N ASP A 156 5.02 -1.71 20.68
CA ASP A 156 3.67 -1.20 20.97
C ASP A 156 3.31 -0.02 20.05
N ALA A 157 2.32 -0.27 19.20
CA ALA A 157 1.86 0.68 18.20
C ALA A 157 1.46 2.02 18.81
N ALA A 158 0.83 2.04 20.00
CA ALA A 158 0.37 3.28 20.65
C ALA A 158 1.50 4.29 20.87
N THR A 159 2.71 3.81 21.20
CA THR A 159 3.83 4.71 21.47
C THR A 159 4.52 5.17 20.19
N VAL A 160 4.41 4.36 19.14
CA VAL A 160 5.06 4.55 17.86
C VAL A 160 4.21 5.34 16.87
N PHE A 161 2.88 5.31 16.99
CA PHE A 161 1.95 6.09 16.19
C PHE A 161 2.24 7.60 16.25
N SER A 162 2.81 8.09 17.36
CA SER A 162 3.27 9.48 17.50
C SER A 162 4.50 9.87 16.65
N LEU A 163 5.22 8.88 16.11
CA LEU A 163 6.44 9.03 15.32
C LEU A 163 6.25 8.62 13.86
N ARG A 164 5.05 8.18 13.45
CA ARG A 164 4.79 7.70 12.09
C ARG A 164 5.14 8.79 11.09
N PRO A 165 6.03 8.56 10.13
CA PRO A 165 6.14 9.43 8.98
C PRO A 165 4.80 9.44 8.24
N ALA A 166 4.29 10.61 7.84
CA ALA A 166 3.18 10.67 6.90
C ALA A 166 3.56 9.85 5.67
N TYR A 167 2.81 8.78 5.41
CA TYR A 167 2.86 8.10 4.14
C TYR A 167 1.99 8.89 3.17
N VAL A 168 2.39 8.92 1.90
CA VAL A 168 1.49 9.43 0.86
C VAL A 168 0.38 8.44 0.59
N ASP A 169 0.46 7.24 1.18
CA ASP A 169 -0.59 6.28 1.03
C ASP A 169 -0.71 5.21 2.11
N ASP A 170 -1.97 4.94 2.45
CA ASP A 170 -2.51 3.68 2.98
C ASP A 170 -3.99 3.60 2.53
N VAL A 171 -4.24 3.85 1.25
CA VAL A 171 -5.55 3.74 0.61
C VAL A 171 -5.76 2.37 -0.04
N GLU A 172 -4.83 1.43 0.14
CA GLU A 172 -4.86 0.11 -0.47
C GLU A 172 -6.21 -0.61 -0.26
N ASN A 173 -6.84 -0.37 0.89
CA ASN A 173 -8.14 -0.92 1.28
C ASN A 173 -9.36 -0.06 0.89
N ASN A 174 -9.38 0.49 -0.33
CA ASN A 174 -10.49 1.33 -0.79
C ASN A 174 -11.08 0.87 -2.11
N THR A 175 -12.41 0.86 -2.20
CA THR A 175 -13.11 0.70 -3.47
C THR A 175 -12.92 1.93 -4.34
N LYS A 176 -12.23 1.75 -5.47
CA LYS A 176 -11.87 2.85 -6.36
C LYS A 176 -11.98 2.49 -7.82
N VAL A 177 -11.96 3.55 -8.63
CA VAL A 177 -11.64 3.46 -10.06
C VAL A 177 -10.25 4.00 -10.28
N SER A 178 -9.41 3.21 -10.96
CA SER A 178 -8.04 3.59 -11.31
C SER A 178 -7.84 3.47 -12.80
N TYR A 179 -7.17 4.45 -13.40
CA TYR A 179 -6.70 4.39 -14.79
C TYR A 179 -5.19 4.54 -14.82
N PHE A 180 -4.53 3.66 -15.56
CA PHE A 180 -3.10 3.71 -15.81
C PHE A 180 -2.85 3.78 -17.31
N THR A 181 -1.98 4.69 -17.74
CA THR A 181 -1.54 4.73 -19.15
C THR A 181 -0.80 3.45 -19.50
N PRO A 182 -0.66 3.13 -20.81
CA PRO A 182 0.31 2.12 -21.22
C PRO A 182 1.68 2.49 -20.67
N LYS A 183 2.47 1.48 -20.30
CA LYS A 183 3.88 1.70 -19.98
C LYS A 183 4.63 1.91 -21.29
N PHE A 184 4.83 3.17 -21.67
CA PHE A 184 5.51 3.53 -22.90
C PHE A 184 7.02 3.49 -22.68
N GLY A 185 7.76 2.89 -23.62
CA GLY A 185 9.20 2.76 -23.49
C GLY A 185 9.97 3.06 -24.76
N VAL A 186 11.13 3.69 -24.60
CA VAL A 186 12.09 4.02 -25.66
C VAL A 186 13.49 3.72 -25.13
N GLN A 187 14.24 2.85 -25.83
CA GLN A 187 15.67 2.61 -25.57
C GLN A 187 16.02 2.25 -24.11
N GLY A 188 15.27 1.35 -23.46
CA GLY A 188 15.55 0.94 -22.08
C GLY A 188 14.99 1.89 -21.01
N HIS A 189 14.27 2.92 -21.42
CA HIS A 189 13.52 3.83 -20.57
C HIS A 189 12.02 3.51 -20.67
N LYS A 190 11.31 3.55 -19.55
CA LYS A 190 9.88 3.27 -19.44
C LYS A 190 9.22 4.32 -18.56
N PHE A 191 8.02 4.73 -18.94
CA PHE A 191 7.25 5.73 -18.23
C PHE A 191 5.81 5.28 -18.13
N GLN A 192 5.14 5.67 -17.05
CA GLN A 192 3.73 5.41 -16.86
C GLN A 192 3.13 6.49 -15.97
N LEU A 193 1.90 6.87 -16.25
CA LEU A 193 1.09 7.74 -15.40
C LEU A 193 -0.15 6.98 -14.94
N GLY A 194 -0.72 7.41 -13.82
CA GLY A 194 -2.02 6.93 -13.40
C GLY A 194 -2.78 7.98 -12.60
N ALA A 195 -4.07 7.75 -12.52
CA ALA A 195 -4.96 8.50 -11.66
C ALA A 195 -6.02 7.57 -11.06
N SER A 196 -6.40 7.85 -9.82
CA SER A 196 -7.42 7.08 -9.12
C SER A 196 -8.41 7.99 -8.42
N TYR A 197 -9.65 7.51 -8.29
CA TYR A 197 -10.70 8.18 -7.57
C TYR A 197 -11.43 7.18 -6.67
N MET A 198 -11.57 7.53 -5.41
CA MET A 198 -12.37 6.80 -4.44
C MET A 198 -13.39 7.76 -3.79
N PRO A 199 -14.68 7.41 -3.77
CA PRO A 199 -15.71 8.25 -3.15
C PRO A 199 -15.52 8.41 -1.64
N ASN A 200 -15.10 7.34 -0.96
CA ASN A 200 -14.95 7.25 0.49
C ASN A 200 -13.56 6.68 0.82
N TRP A 201 -13.00 7.09 1.96
CA TRP A 201 -11.73 6.59 2.49
C TRP A 201 -11.97 5.47 3.52
N TYR A 202 -11.23 4.37 3.42
CA TYR A 202 -11.37 3.07 4.12
C TYR A 202 -12.72 2.37 3.93
N ASP A 203 -13.32 2.46 2.73
CA ASP A 203 -14.52 1.69 2.35
C ASP A 203 -14.11 0.52 1.43
N GLN A 204 -14.13 -0.72 1.94
CA GLN A 204 -13.79 -1.95 1.20
C GLN A 204 -15.00 -2.54 0.44
N GLY A 205 -15.93 -1.71 -0.03
CA GLY A 205 -16.96 -2.12 -1.00
C GLY A 205 -18.03 -3.08 -0.49
N ASP A 206 -17.94 -3.50 0.77
CA ASP A 206 -18.89 -4.40 1.43
C ASP A 206 -20.28 -3.78 1.60
N ASN A 207 -20.38 -2.45 1.60
CA ASN A 207 -21.63 -1.72 1.84
C ASN A 207 -21.70 -0.43 1.01
N VAL A 208 -22.94 0.03 0.76
CA VAL A 208 -23.16 1.39 0.21
C VAL A 208 -23.29 2.36 1.38
N ILE A 209 -22.36 3.32 1.49
CA ILE A 209 -22.46 4.39 2.49
C ILE A 209 -23.53 5.40 2.06
N LEU A 210 -24.75 5.25 2.60
CA LEU A 210 -25.92 6.09 2.29
C LEU A 210 -25.97 7.41 3.07
N SER A 211 -25.16 7.54 4.12
CA SER A 211 -25.11 8.74 4.98
C SER A 211 -23.71 8.95 5.51
N GLN A 212 -23.25 10.21 5.55
CA GLN A 212 -21.98 10.55 6.19
C GLN A 212 -22.01 10.08 7.65
N PRO A 213 -20.95 9.38 8.14
CA PRO A 213 -20.86 9.00 9.54
C PRO A 213 -21.07 10.23 10.43
N THR A 214 -22.05 10.14 11.33
CA THR A 214 -22.40 11.21 12.29
C THR A 214 -21.78 10.97 13.67
N GLY A 215 -20.92 9.95 13.79
CA GLY A 215 -20.22 9.59 15.02
C GLY A 215 -18.93 10.39 15.24
N VAL A 216 -18.55 10.52 16.52
CA VAL A 216 -17.18 10.86 16.94
C VAL A 216 -16.23 9.98 16.14
N ALA A 217 -15.17 10.56 15.54
CA ALA A 217 -14.08 9.78 14.97
C ALA A 217 -13.61 8.80 16.05
N GLN A 218 -14.00 7.53 15.96
CA GLN A 218 -13.70 6.55 17.00
C GLN A 218 -12.23 6.11 16.95
N ASP A 219 -11.49 6.59 15.96
CA ASP A 219 -10.12 6.20 15.76
C ASP A 219 -9.28 7.42 15.33
N PRO A 220 -8.17 7.73 16.03
CA PRO A 220 -7.10 8.57 15.51
C PRO A 220 -6.56 8.09 14.14
N ASN A 221 -6.84 6.84 13.76
CA ASN A 221 -6.61 6.21 12.46
C ASN A 221 -7.87 6.18 11.55
N GLY A 222 -8.87 7.01 11.86
CA GLY A 222 -10.27 6.97 11.38
C GLY A 222 -10.51 6.49 9.96
N THR A 223 -11.06 5.27 9.90
CA THR A 223 -11.94 4.84 8.83
C THR A 223 -13.03 5.91 8.63
N ASP A 224 -13.24 6.36 7.39
CA ASP A 224 -14.21 7.39 6.98
C ASP A 224 -13.86 8.87 7.20
N ASN A 225 -12.61 9.24 7.49
CA ASN A 225 -12.29 10.65 7.74
C ASN A 225 -12.39 11.57 6.51
N TYR A 226 -12.31 10.99 5.31
CA TYR A 226 -12.26 11.71 4.04
C TYR A 226 -13.23 11.15 3.01
N LYS A 227 -13.63 12.03 2.09
CA LYS A 227 -14.41 11.70 0.90
C LYS A 227 -13.82 12.35 -0.34
N ASN A 228 -14.26 11.90 -1.51
CA ASN A 228 -13.85 12.41 -2.81
C ASN A 228 -12.32 12.48 -2.91
N VAL A 229 -11.69 11.34 -2.70
CA VAL A 229 -10.23 11.26 -2.65
C VAL A 229 -9.72 10.96 -4.06
N PHE A 230 -8.74 11.75 -4.49
CA PHE A 230 -8.12 11.65 -5.79
C PHE A 230 -6.63 11.41 -5.63
N GLU A 231 -6.09 10.59 -6.52
CA GLU A 231 -4.66 10.35 -6.64
C GLU A 231 -4.22 10.62 -8.07
N ILE A 232 -3.03 11.18 -8.20
CA ILE A 232 -2.31 11.28 -9.46
C ILE A 232 -0.87 10.89 -9.19
N GLY A 233 -0.33 10.01 -10.02
CA GLY A 233 1.05 9.58 -9.89
C GLY A 233 1.70 9.30 -11.24
N GLY A 234 3.02 9.27 -11.21
CA GLY A 234 3.82 8.95 -12.38
C GLY A 234 5.14 8.31 -12.01
N GLY A 235 5.51 7.29 -12.77
CA GLY A 235 6.72 6.51 -12.58
C GLY A 235 7.60 6.49 -13.81
N TYR A 236 8.91 6.42 -13.57
CA TYR A 236 9.95 6.28 -14.55
C TYR A 236 10.91 5.16 -14.14
N GLU A 237 11.27 4.30 -15.10
CA GLU A 237 12.31 3.29 -14.98
C GLU A 237 13.28 3.46 -16.15
N GLY A 238 14.58 3.50 -15.88
CA GLY A 238 15.60 3.67 -16.90
C GLY A 238 16.78 2.73 -16.71
N THR A 239 17.38 2.32 -17.83
CA THR A 239 18.67 1.63 -17.85
C THR A 239 19.67 2.47 -18.64
N TRP A 240 20.85 2.71 -18.08
CA TRP A 240 21.90 3.52 -18.70
C TRP A 240 23.16 2.69 -18.91
N PHE A 241 23.65 2.69 -20.14
CA PHE A 241 24.90 2.03 -20.54
C PHE A 241 24.99 0.56 -20.10
N ASP A 242 23.86 -0.13 -19.99
CA ASP A 242 23.71 -1.51 -19.49
C ASP A 242 24.30 -1.76 -18.08
N LYS A 243 24.52 -0.70 -17.31
CA LYS A 243 25.24 -0.76 -16.01
C LYS A 243 24.49 -0.10 -14.88
N PHE A 244 23.76 0.98 -15.17
CA PHE A 244 23.02 1.72 -14.17
C PHE A 244 21.53 1.52 -14.39
N SER A 245 20.79 1.35 -13.30
CA SER A 245 19.34 1.46 -13.30
C SER A 245 18.93 2.73 -12.57
N THR A 246 17.85 3.36 -13.00
CA THR A 246 17.26 4.50 -12.32
C THR A 246 15.77 4.29 -12.19
N LYS A 247 15.22 4.62 -11.02
CA LYS A 247 13.78 4.78 -10.83
C LYS A 247 13.50 6.18 -10.32
N ALA A 248 12.42 6.77 -10.77
CA ALA A 248 11.89 8.01 -10.21
C ALA A 248 10.38 7.93 -10.18
N GLY A 249 9.77 8.56 -9.19
CA GLY A 249 8.32 8.61 -9.10
C GLY A 249 7.85 9.81 -8.32
N PHE A 250 6.61 10.20 -8.58
CA PHE A 250 5.90 11.18 -7.80
C PHE A 250 4.45 10.74 -7.62
N VAL A 251 3.85 11.21 -6.53
CA VAL A 251 2.43 11.00 -6.22
C VAL A 251 1.89 12.28 -5.58
N VAL A 252 0.64 12.59 -5.87
CA VAL A 252 -0.16 13.56 -5.15
C VAL A 252 -1.49 12.91 -4.80
N THR A 253 -1.87 12.97 -3.53
CA THR A 253 -3.16 12.48 -3.03
C THR A 253 -3.90 13.61 -2.36
N THR A 254 -5.19 13.78 -2.67
CA THR A 254 -6.04 14.80 -2.04
C THR A 254 -7.36 14.20 -1.60
N GLY A 255 -7.93 14.72 -0.51
CA GLY A 255 -9.28 14.35 -0.09
C GLY A 255 -9.96 15.44 0.71
N GLN A 256 -11.28 15.36 0.78
CA GLN A 256 -12.11 16.32 1.51
C GLN A 256 -12.41 15.80 2.90
N GLY A 257 -12.10 16.59 3.94
CA GLY A 257 -12.35 16.22 5.32
C GLY A 257 -13.85 16.20 5.63
N LEU A 258 -14.30 15.23 6.43
CA LEU A 258 -15.67 15.22 6.92
C LEU A 258 -15.91 16.33 7.95
N LYS A 259 -17.02 17.06 7.79
CA LYS A 259 -17.35 18.25 8.58
C LYS A 259 -17.96 17.97 9.96
N THR A 260 -18.14 16.70 10.32
CA THR A 260 -18.88 16.27 11.53
C THR A 260 -18.02 15.47 12.52
N ALA A 261 -16.71 15.35 12.28
CA ALA A 261 -15.81 14.74 13.26
C ALA A 261 -15.71 15.64 14.50
N THR A 262 -16.46 15.30 15.53
CA THR A 262 -16.27 15.90 16.86
C THR A 262 -15.03 15.25 17.46
N PHE A 263 -13.83 15.76 17.16
CA PHE A 263 -12.71 15.46 18.05
C PHE A 263 -13.05 16.08 19.39
N THR A 264 -12.76 15.38 20.47
CA THR A 264 -13.11 15.81 21.83
C THR A 264 -12.51 17.18 22.21
N ASN A 265 -11.65 17.80 21.37
CA ASN A 265 -11.19 19.19 21.51
C ASN A 265 -10.81 19.91 20.18
N SER A 266 -11.23 19.45 18.99
CA SER A 266 -10.81 20.07 17.72
C SER A 266 -11.95 19.98 16.70
N GLY A 267 -12.23 21.08 15.98
CA GLY A 267 -13.27 21.11 14.94
C GLY A 267 -13.01 20.13 13.78
N ALA A 268 -13.92 20.15 12.79
CA ALA A 268 -13.90 19.35 11.56
C ALA A 268 -12.51 19.01 11.01
N ILE A 269 -12.35 17.78 10.49
CA ILE A 269 -11.15 17.35 9.76
C ILE A 269 -10.98 18.26 8.54
N ARG A 270 -9.73 18.67 8.30
CA ARG A 270 -9.40 19.54 7.18
C ARG A 270 -9.28 18.72 5.90
N ASP A 271 -9.56 19.37 4.78
CA ASP A 271 -9.14 18.85 3.48
C ASP A 271 -7.62 18.69 3.47
N PHE A 272 -7.14 17.63 2.84
CA PHE A 272 -5.71 17.36 2.76
C PHE A 272 -5.21 17.31 1.32
N THR A 273 -3.91 17.56 1.18
CA THR A 273 -3.13 17.25 0.00
C THR A 273 -1.78 16.76 0.48
N THR A 274 -1.47 15.50 0.20
CA THR A 274 -0.15 14.91 0.42
C THR A 274 0.56 14.77 -0.90
N TRP A 275 1.89 14.81 -0.89
CA TRP A 275 2.67 14.50 -2.09
C TRP A 275 4.00 13.86 -1.75
N ASN A 276 4.42 12.95 -2.64
CA ASN A 276 5.69 12.23 -2.56
C ASN A 276 6.48 12.50 -3.84
N VAL A 277 7.79 12.64 -3.68
CA VAL A 277 8.74 12.47 -4.77
C VAL A 277 9.87 11.58 -4.29
N GLY A 278 10.32 10.66 -5.13
CA GLY A 278 11.38 9.74 -4.78
C GLY A 278 12.16 9.23 -5.98
N GLY A 279 13.32 8.66 -5.70
CA GLY A 279 14.17 8.08 -6.72
C GLY A 279 15.20 7.11 -6.16
N GLN A 280 15.65 6.22 -7.05
CA GLN A 280 16.67 5.23 -6.78
C GLN A 280 17.66 5.15 -7.94
N VAL A 281 18.91 4.86 -7.64
CA VAL A 281 19.97 4.56 -8.60
C VAL A 281 20.62 3.24 -8.23
N GLY A 282 20.66 2.31 -9.18
CA GLY A 282 21.32 1.02 -9.04
C GLY A 282 22.61 0.94 -9.87
N TYR A 283 23.63 0.28 -9.35
CA TYR A 283 24.87 -0.05 -10.04
C TYR A 283 25.48 -1.32 -9.47
N ALA A 284 25.84 -2.28 -10.33
CA ALA A 284 26.58 -3.49 -9.96
C ALA A 284 25.95 -4.29 -8.79
N GLY A 285 24.62 -4.31 -8.70
CA GLY A 285 23.87 -5.00 -7.64
C GLY A 285 23.61 -4.16 -6.37
N PHE A 286 24.23 -2.99 -6.24
CA PHE A 286 23.91 -2.02 -5.20
C PHE A 286 22.80 -1.09 -5.68
N THR A 287 21.92 -0.65 -4.79
CA THR A 287 20.92 0.38 -5.08
C THR A 287 20.89 1.36 -3.94
N VAL A 288 20.94 2.65 -4.22
CA VAL A 288 20.75 3.71 -3.22
C VAL A 288 19.59 4.59 -3.65
N GLY A 289 18.89 5.18 -2.71
CA GLY A 289 17.76 6.03 -3.03
C GLY A 289 17.25 6.82 -1.84
N GLY A 290 16.24 7.63 -2.14
CA GLY A 290 15.64 8.52 -1.18
C GLY A 290 14.26 8.96 -1.63
N ASN A 291 13.48 9.44 -0.67
CA ASN A 291 12.21 10.08 -0.93
C ASN A 291 11.97 11.25 0.01
N TYR A 292 11.07 12.12 -0.42
CA TYR A 292 10.51 13.18 0.40
C TYR A 292 8.99 13.09 0.33
N VAL A 293 8.36 13.25 1.48
CA VAL A 293 6.91 13.32 1.63
C VAL A 293 6.55 14.61 2.35
N ASP A 294 5.58 15.32 1.79
CA ASP A 294 4.81 16.32 2.51
C ASP A 294 3.43 15.74 2.79
N GLY A 295 3.10 15.61 4.07
CA GLY A 295 1.83 15.10 4.55
C GLY A 295 0.71 16.15 4.54
N GLY A 296 1.03 17.42 4.26
CA GLY A 296 0.06 18.51 4.32
C GLY A 296 -0.79 18.46 5.60
N HIS A 297 -2.09 18.66 5.43
CA HIS A 297 -3.08 18.58 6.50
C HIS A 297 -3.66 17.16 6.69
N TYR A 298 -2.96 16.11 6.26
CA TYR A 298 -3.40 14.74 6.51
C TYR A 298 -3.52 14.49 8.02
N ASN A 299 -4.71 14.03 8.42
CA ASN A 299 -5.16 13.83 9.81
C ASN A 299 -5.05 15.08 10.69
N ALA A 300 -5.10 16.28 10.09
CA ALA A 300 -5.06 17.54 10.81
C ALA A 300 -6.47 18.03 11.18
N GLY A 301 -6.70 18.24 12.48
CA GLY A 301 -7.91 18.90 12.99
C GLY A 301 -7.86 20.43 12.83
N ALA A 302 -8.99 21.10 13.06
CA ALA A 302 -9.05 22.56 13.06
C ALA A 302 -8.09 23.15 14.12
N GLY A 303 -7.06 23.87 13.67
CA GLY A 303 -6.02 24.48 14.52
C GLY A 303 -4.61 23.87 14.37
N GLN A 304 -4.49 22.70 13.74
CA GLN A 304 -3.19 22.16 13.32
C GLN A 304 -2.81 22.75 11.96
N ASN A 305 -1.80 23.64 11.97
CA ASN A 305 -1.35 24.42 10.81
C ASN A 305 0.05 24.04 10.32
N ARG A 306 0.67 23.02 10.91
CA ARG A 306 1.99 22.55 10.50
C ARG A 306 1.84 21.22 9.79
N ASP A 307 2.37 21.18 8.59
CA ASP A 307 2.43 19.98 7.78
C ASP A 307 3.50 19.04 8.34
N GLN A 308 3.24 17.74 8.25
CA GLN A 308 4.26 16.75 8.53
C GLN A 308 5.15 16.58 7.30
N GLN A 309 6.47 16.56 7.49
CA GLN A 309 7.43 16.38 6.41
C GLN A 309 8.37 15.23 6.76
N VAL A 310 8.62 14.36 5.79
CA VAL A 310 9.44 13.17 5.96
C VAL A 310 10.46 13.11 4.85
N CYS A 311 11.72 12.88 5.20
CA CYS A 311 12.74 12.50 4.24
C CYS A 311 13.33 11.16 4.66
N SER A 312 13.38 10.23 3.72
CA SER A 312 13.99 8.93 3.94
C SER A 312 15.10 8.70 2.93
N VAL A 313 16.17 8.04 3.35
CA VAL A 313 17.32 7.66 2.52
C VAL A 313 17.79 6.26 2.89
N GLY A 314 18.31 5.50 1.93
CA GLY A 314 18.74 4.13 2.15
C GLY A 314 19.46 3.53 0.95
N GLY A 315 20.05 2.35 1.14
CA GLY A 315 20.68 1.56 0.08
C GLY A 315 21.42 0.33 0.57
#